data_AF-A0A1X1ESX2-F1
#
_entry.id   AF-A0A1X1ESX2-F1
#
_cell.length_a   1.000
_cell.length_b   1.000
_cell.length_c   1.000
_cell.angle_alpha   90.00
_cell.angle_beta   90.00
_cell.angle_gamma   90.00
#
_symmetry.space_group_name_H-M   'P 1'
#
loop_
_entity.id
_entity.type
_entity.pdbx_description
1 polymer ?
#
loop_
_entity_poly.entity_id
_entity_poly.type
_entity_poly.pdbx_seq_one_letter_code
_entity_poly.pdbx_strand_id
1 'polypeptide(L)' 'MSSFQRKPIVRTSTSAKVTITIEISNLGMWGPDCQISQVYRQAIEEANGKLSKLFYGQDIRVVGTPVVQAISTDVEVR' A
#
# COMPACT_ATOMS: atom_id res chain seq x y z
N MET A 1 11.31 8.30 -57.32
CA MET A 1 10.54 7.59 -56.28
C MET A 1 11.43 7.41 -55.07
N SER A 2 11.28 8.24 -54.03
CA SER A 2 12.09 8.17 -52.81
C SER A 2 11.31 7.41 -51.73
N SER A 3 11.81 6.24 -51.35
CA SER A 3 11.22 5.37 -50.34
C SER A 3 11.49 5.96 -48.94
N PHE A 4 10.46 6.53 -48.32
CA PHE A 4 10.48 6.87 -46.90
C PHE A 4 10.51 5.57 -46.06
N GLN A 5 11.71 5.10 -45.71
CA GLN A 5 11.86 4.06 -44.70
C GLN A 5 11.44 4.63 -43.33
N ARG A 6 10.24 4.27 -42.88
CA ARG A 6 9.82 4.49 -41.49
C ARG A 6 10.68 3.61 -40.60
N LYS A 7 11.67 4.20 -39.90
CA LYS A 7 12.41 3.50 -38.85
C LYS A 7 11.40 2.94 -37.84
N PRO A 8 11.50 1.66 -37.42
CA PRO A 8 10.62 1.11 -36.43
C PRO A 8 10.76 1.89 -35.11
N ILE A 9 9.64 2.38 -34.58
CA ILE A 9 9.61 2.99 -33.25
C ILE A 9 9.67 1.84 -32.25
N VAL A 10 10.86 1.58 -31.71
CA VAL A 10 11.04 0.59 -30.65
C VAL A 10 10.58 1.22 -29.33
N ARG A 11 9.49 0.69 -28.76
CA ARG A 11 9.04 1.05 -27.41
C ARG A 11 9.49 -0.04 -26.44
N THR A 12 10.38 0.31 -25.53
CA THR A 12 10.83 -0.57 -24.45
C THR A 12 10.10 -0.19 -23.18
N SER A 13 9.31 -1.09 -22.61
CA SER A 13 8.69 -0.92 -21.29
C SER A 13 9.31 -1.91 -20.30
N THR A 14 9.72 -1.40 -19.15
CA THR A 14 10.27 -2.20 -18.05
C THR A 14 9.34 -2.06 -16.85
N SER A 15 9.03 -3.18 -16.20
CA SER A 15 8.28 -3.20 -14.95
C SER A 15 9.02 -4.04 -13.92
N ALA A 16 8.90 -3.69 -12.65
CA ALA A 16 9.48 -4.44 -11.54
C ALA A 16 8.43 -4.63 -10.45
N LYS A 17 8.41 -5.83 -9.85
CA LYS A 17 7.63 -6.10 -8.64
C LYS A 17 8.57 -5.97 -7.44
N VAL A 18 8.24 -5.07 -6.52
CA VAL A 18 9.04 -4.82 -5.32
C VAL A 18 8.20 -5.18 -4.09
N THR A 19 8.82 -5.80 -3.10
CA THR A 19 8.22 -6.06 -1.78
C THR A 19 8.81 -5.09 -0.77
N ILE A 20 7.94 -4.37 -0.06
CA ILE A 20 8.31 -3.38 0.97
C ILE A 20 7.69 -3.78 2.30
N THR A 21 8.46 -3.65 3.38
CA THR A 21 7.97 -3.77 4.76
C THR A 21 7.92 -2.38 5.36
N ILE A 22 6.80 -2.00 5.95
CA ILE A 22 6.58 -0.65 6.49
C ILE A 22 5.96 -0.75 7.89
N GLU A 23 6.29 0.21 8.74
CA GLU A 23 5.66 0.37 10.05
C GLU A 23 4.74 1.60 10.01
N ILE A 24 3.54 1.48 10.58
CA ILE A 24 2.58 2.58 10.70
C ILE A 24 2.25 2.75 12.18
N SER A 25 2.84 3.77 12.80
CA SER A 25 2.79 4.00 14.25
C SER A 25 1.44 4.50 14.78
N ASN A 26 0.50 4.87 13.90
CA ASN A 26 -0.83 5.33 14.30
C ASN A 26 -1.86 4.82 13.29
N LEU A 27 -2.73 3.89 13.70
CA LEU A 27 -3.82 3.35 12.87
C LEU A 27 -5.20 3.74 13.41
N GLY A 28 -5.27 4.76 14.27
CA GLY A 28 -6.49 5.23 14.91
C GLY A 28 -6.66 4.74 16.34
N MET A 29 -7.73 5.21 16.98
CA MET A 29 -8.14 4.81 18.32
C MET A 29 -9.35 3.88 18.20
N TRP A 30 -9.29 2.71 18.83
CA TRP A 30 -10.37 1.74 18.81
C TRP A 30 -10.97 1.59 20.20
N GLY A 31 -12.29 1.53 20.28
CA GLY A 31 -13.01 1.49 21.55
C GLY A 31 -12.72 0.21 22.36
N PRO A 32 -13.02 0.23 23.67
CA PRO A 32 -12.70 -0.87 24.59
C PRO A 32 -13.39 -2.20 24.23
N ASP A 33 -14.52 -2.16 23.51
CA ASP A 33 -15.29 -3.34 23.09
C ASP A 33 -14.86 -3.89 21.72
N CYS A 34 -13.77 -3.38 21.15
CA CYS A 34 -13.33 -3.83 19.82
C CYS A 34 -12.80 -5.27 19.91
N GLN A 35 -13.42 -6.19 19.19
CA GLN A 35 -12.93 -7.55 19.09
C GLN A 35 -11.58 -7.55 18.35
N ILE A 36 -10.67 -8.46 18.74
CA ILE A 36 -9.35 -8.54 18.11
C ILE A 36 -9.44 -8.66 16.58
N SER A 37 -10.41 -9.42 16.07
CA SER A 37 -10.68 -9.57 14.62
C SER A 37 -11.08 -8.25 13.95
N GLN A 38 -11.81 -7.38 14.65
CA GLN A 38 -12.18 -6.05 14.18
C GLN A 38 -10.96 -5.12 14.16
N VAL A 39 -10.09 -5.19 15.18
CA VAL A 39 -8.82 -4.46 15.24
C VAL A 39 -7.93 -4.81 14.04
N TYR A 40 -7.74 -6.11 13.76
CA TYR A 40 -6.97 -6.54 12.59
C TYR A 40 -7.54 -6.01 11.28
N ARG A 41 -8.87 -6.08 11.10
CA ARG A 41 -9.52 -5.56 9.89
C ARG A 41 -9.34 -4.04 9.75
N GLN A 42 -9.60 -3.29 10.82
CA GLN A 42 -9.48 -1.84 10.83
C GLN A 42 -8.04 -1.38 10.58
N ALA A 43 -7.05 -2.06 11.18
CA ALA A 43 -5.64 -1.81 10.95
C ALA A 43 -5.26 -1.95 9.46
N ILE A 44 -5.76 -3.00 8.79
CA ILE A 44 -5.53 -3.23 7.35
C ILE A 44 -6.21 -2.14 6.50
N GLU A 45 -7.46 -1.79 6.80
CA GLU A 45 -8.22 -0.77 6.08
C GLU A 45 -7.54 0.62 6.18
N GLU A 46 -7.13 1.02 7.38
CA GLU A 46 -6.43 2.29 7.62
C GLU A 46 -5.04 2.32 6.97
N ALA A 47 -4.28 1.23 7.05
CA ALA A 47 -2.99 1.11 6.37
C ALA A 47 -3.15 1.27 4.86
N ASN A 48 -4.13 0.59 4.25
CA ASN A 48 -4.43 0.72 2.82
C ASN A 48 -4.86 2.14 2.46
N GLY A 49 -5.70 2.78 3.29
CA GLY A 49 -6.12 4.17 3.08
C GLY A 49 -4.94 5.13 3.07
N LYS A 50 -4.01 5.01 4.01
CA LYS A 50 -2.82 5.86 4.10
C LYS A 50 -1.86 5.63 2.93
N LEU A 51 -1.60 4.39 2.57
CA LEU A 51 -0.75 4.07 1.41
C LEU A 51 -1.37 4.53 0.10
N SER A 52 -2.68 4.34 -0.07
CA SER A 52 -3.38 4.82 -1.27
C SER A 52 -3.30 6.34 -1.40
N LYS A 53 -3.39 7.07 -0.29
CA LYS A 53 -3.15 8.53 -0.26
C LYS A 53 -1.71 8.89 -0.59
N LEU A 54 -0.73 8.16 -0.02
CA LEU A 54 0.70 8.41 -0.26
C LEU A 54 1.08 8.21 -1.73
N PHE A 55 0.49 7.20 -2.38
CA PHE A 55 0.75 6.89 -3.79
C PHE A 55 -0.20 7.60 -4.75
N TYR A 56 -1.08 8.48 -4.27
CA TYR A 56 -2.02 9.20 -5.12
C TYR A 56 -1.28 10.03 -6.18
N GLY A 57 -1.64 9.86 -7.45
CA GLY A 57 -1.02 10.54 -8.58
C GLY A 57 0.32 9.95 -9.06
N GLN A 58 0.80 8.87 -8.42
CA GLN A 58 1.96 8.11 -8.88
C GLN A 58 1.49 6.90 -9.70
N ASP A 59 2.32 6.42 -10.63
CA ASP A 59 2.11 5.12 -11.30
C ASP A 59 2.58 3.97 -10.39
N ILE A 60 2.09 3.97 -9.15
CA ILE A 60 2.43 3.02 -8.09
C ILE A 60 1.11 2.49 -7.52
N ARG A 61 0.97 1.17 -7.48
CA ARG A 61 -0.16 0.48 -6.86
C ARG A 61 0.33 -0.57 -5.88
N VAL A 62 -0.43 -0.79 -4.81
CA VAL A 62 -0.15 -1.88 -3.87
C VAL A 62 -0.54 -3.20 -4.56
N VAL A 63 0.45 -4.04 -4.87
CA VAL A 63 0.26 -5.34 -5.56
C VAL A 63 0.49 -6.49 -4.59
N GLY A 64 -0.45 -6.69 -3.67
CA GLY A 64 -0.43 -7.79 -2.70
C GLY A 64 -1.27 -7.47 -1.46
N THR A 65 -1.69 -8.51 -0.72
CA THR A 65 -2.34 -8.34 0.58
C THR A 65 -1.30 -7.87 1.59
N PRO A 66 -1.51 -6.75 2.30
CA PRO A 66 -0.65 -6.37 3.41
C PRO A 66 -0.59 -7.49 4.44
N VAL A 67 0.61 -7.92 4.82
CA VAL A 67 0.80 -8.92 5.88
C VAL A 67 1.10 -8.16 7.17
N VAL A 68 0.16 -8.15 8.10
CA VAL A 68 0.38 -7.62 9.45
C VAL A 68 1.27 -8.61 10.20
N GLN A 69 2.50 -8.20 10.51
CA GLN A 69 3.45 -9.06 11.21
C GLN A 69 3.31 -9.00 12.73
N ALA A 70 2.95 -7.83 13.28
CA ALA A 70 2.72 -7.63 14.70
C ALA A 70 1.76 -6.45 14.93
N ILE A 71 0.96 -6.52 15.99
CA ILE A 71 0.15 -5.41 16.52
C ILE A 71 0.54 -5.23 17.99
N SER A 72 0.89 -4.01 18.37
CA SER A 72 1.06 -3.59 19.77
C SER A 72 -0.06 -2.63 20.13
N THR A 73 -0.67 -2.83 21.29
CA THR A 73 -1.73 -1.95 21.80
C THR A 73 -1.34 -1.50 23.19
N ASP A 74 -1.12 -0.20 23.33
CA ASP A 74 -0.88 0.44 24.62
C ASP A 74 -2.22 0.91 25.21
N VAL A 75 -2.44 0.57 26.48
CA VAL A 75 -3.65 0.96 27.23
C VAL A 75 -3.22 1.78 28.44
N GLU A 76 -3.51 3.07 28.42
CA GLU A 76 -3.41 3.92 29.60
C GLU A 76 -4.74 3.92 30.36
N VAL A 77 -4.69 3.54 31.64
CA VAL A 77 -5.81 3.66 32.58
C VAL A 77 -5.48 4.80 33.53
N ARG A 78 -6.38 5.78 33.63
CA ARG A 78 -6.22 6.96 34.48
C ARG A 78 -6.92 6.80 35.82
#